data_AF-G7CJ19-F1
#
_entry.id   AF-G7CJ19-F1
#
_cell.length_a   1.000
_cell.length_b   1.000
_cell.length_c   1.000
_cell.angle_alpha   90.00
_cell.angle_beta   90.00
_cell.angle_gamma   90.00
#
_symmetry.space_group_name_H-M   'P 1'
#
loop_
_entity.id
_entity.type
_entity.pdbx_description
1 polymer ?
#
loop_
_entity_poly.entity_id
_entity_poly.type
_entity_poly.pdbx_seq_one_letter_code
_entity_poly.pdbx_strand_id
1 'polypeptide(L)' 'MWNLPVTRDQERRGLEPLRAVLAEMIARRLPPGKRLRRVVTWCADGGGLFRPRAYTRMYAVAYEVEFAL' A
#
# COMPACT_ATOMS: atom_id res chain seq x y z
N MET A 1 -3.67 -2.59 -9.28
CA MET A 1 -2.45 -2.64 -8.45
C MET A 1 -1.90 -1.24 -8.32
N TRP A 2 -1.68 -0.76 -7.09
CA TRP A 2 -1.19 0.60 -6.87
C TRP A 2 0.27 0.60 -6.46
N ASN A 3 1.00 1.64 -6.86
CA ASN A 3 2.32 1.96 -6.37
C ASN A 3 2.21 2.98 -5.21
N LEU A 4 2.59 2.57 -4.01
CA LEU A 4 2.51 3.39 -2.80
C LEU A 4 3.91 3.73 -2.28
N PRO A 5 4.22 5.01 -2.05
CA PRO A 5 5.49 5.39 -1.43
C PRO A 5 5.45 5.13 0.08
N VAL A 6 6.43 4.38 0.58
CA VAL A 6 6.60 4.08 2.01
C VAL A 6 7.96 4.61 2.46
N THR A 7 8.02 5.31 3.59
CA THR A 7 9.28 5.81 4.14
C THR A 7 10.09 4.69 4.77
N ARG A 8 11.42 4.87 4.88
CA ARG A 8 12.28 3.90 5.58
C ARG A 8 11.86 3.66 7.03
N ASP A 9 11.35 4.69 7.69
CA ASP A 9 10.88 4.58 9.07
C ASP A 9 9.64 3.67 9.17
N GLN A 10 8.68 3.82 8.25
CA GLN A 10 7.50 2.95 8.17
C GLN A 10 7.89 1.50 7.86
N GLU A 11 8.85 1.29 6.96
CA GLU A 11 9.33 -0.05 6.57
C GLU A 11 9.99 -0.80 7.74
N ARG A 12 10.76 -0.10 8.59
CA ARG A 12 11.52 -0.71 9.69
C ARG A 12 10.67 -1.17 10.87
N ARG A 13 9.39 -0.75 10.95
CA ARG A 13 8.49 -1.10 12.05
C ARG A 13 7.96 -2.53 11.98
N GLY A 14 8.21 -3.25 10.87
CA GLY A 14 7.79 -4.64 10.68
C GLY A 14 6.56 -4.79 9.79
N LEU A 15 6.13 -6.04 9.58
CA LEU A 15 5.13 -6.38 8.56
C LEU A 15 3.72 -5.88 8.88
N GLU A 16 3.25 -6.01 10.13
CA GLU A 16 1.91 -5.56 10.50
C GLU A 16 1.78 -4.02 10.50
N PRO A 17 2.74 -3.25 11.04
CA PRO A 17 2.76 -1.80 10.86
C PRO A 17 2.82 -1.37 9.39
N LEU A 18 3.58 -2.08 8.55
CA LEU A 18 3.61 -1.82 7.11
C LEU A 18 2.24 -2.06 6.47
N ARG A 19 1.57 -3.18 6.79
CA ARG A 19 0.22 -3.48 6.32
C ARG A 19 -0.76 -2.37 6.66
N ALA A 20 -0.71 -1.86 7.89
CA ALA A 20 -1.57 -0.78 8.35
C ALA A 20 -1.32 0.53 7.57
N VAL A 21 -0.05 0.90 7.35
CA VAL A 21 0.33 2.07 6.54
C VAL A 21 -0.21 1.95 5.11
N LEU A 22 -0.03 0.79 4.47
CA LEU A 22 -0.54 0.55 3.12
C LEU A 22 -2.07 0.60 3.07
N ALA A 23 -2.74 0.03 4.08
CA ALA A 23 -4.19 0.07 4.19
C ALA A 23 -4.72 1.50 4.29
N GLU A 24 -4.11 2.33 5.14
CA GLU A 24 -4.47 3.73 5.30
C GLU A 24 -4.30 4.53 3.99
N MET A 25 -3.17 4.34 3.31
CA MET A 25 -2.91 4.98 2.02
C MET A 25 -3.92 4.54 0.94
N ILE A 26 -4.34 3.28 0.95
CA ILE A 26 -5.35 2.78 0.01
C ILE A 26 -6.70 3.41 0.32
N ALA A 27 -7.15 3.33 1.57
CA ALA A 27 -8.45 3.83 2.00
C ALA A 27 -8.65 5.31 1.62
N ARG A 28 -7.63 6.16 1.80
CA ARG A 28 -7.68 7.59 1.45
C ARG A 28 -7.86 7.91 -0.03
N ARG A 29 -7.54 6.98 -0.91
CA ARG A 29 -7.59 7.18 -2.37
C ARG A 29 -8.72 6.36 -3.01
N LEU A 30 -9.41 5.51 -2.26
CA LEU A 30 -10.54 4.76 -2.80
C LEU A 30 -11.63 5.76 -3.22
N PRO A 31 -12.30 5.52 -4.37
CA PRO A 31 -13.40 6.37 -4.78
C PRO A 31 -14.58 6.22 -3.79
N PRO A 32 -15.48 7.22 -3.74
CA PRO A 32 -16.74 7.10 -3.01
C PRO A 32 -17.49 5.80 -3.37
N GLY A 33 -18.18 5.21 -2.41
CA GLY A 33 -18.90 3.94 -2.58
C GLY A 33 -18.00 2.69 -2.56
N LYS A 34 -16.69 2.82 -2.32
CA LYS A 34 -15.80 1.69 -2.05
C LYS A 34 -15.17 1.81 -0.67
N ARG A 35 -15.17 0.70 0.08
CA ARG A 35 -14.47 0.57 1.35
C ARG A 35 -13.38 -0.48 1.26
N LEU A 36 -12.22 -0.20 1.84
CA LEU A 36 -11.13 -1.16 1.91
C LEU A 36 -11.52 -2.29 2.86
N ARG A 37 -11.49 -3.53 2.38
CA ARG A 37 -11.72 -4.73 3.21
C ARG A 37 -10.41 -5.20 3.84
N ARG A 38 -9.37 -5.41 3.01
CA ARG A 38 -8.04 -5.81 3.48
C ARG A 38 -6.96 -5.57 2.43
N VAL A 39 -5.72 -5.42 2.91
CA VAL A 39 -4.51 -5.59 2.09
C VAL A 39 -4.17 -7.07 2.05
N VAL A 40 -4.09 -7.64 0.84
CA VAL A 40 -3.85 -9.08 0.63
C VAL A 40 -2.36 -9.38 0.60
N THR A 41 -1.63 -8.67 -0.26
CA THR A 41 -0.18 -8.83 -0.42
C THR A 41 0.45 -7.56 -0.99
N TRP A 42 1.76 -7.44 -0.85
CA TRP A 42 2.56 -6.36 -1.41
C TRP A 42 3.93 -6.83 -1.86
N CYS A 43 4.51 -6.12 -2.83
CA CYS A 43 5.85 -6.37 -3.32
C CYS A 43 6.63 -5.06 -3.35
N ALA A 44 7.81 -5.07 -2.72
CA ALA A 44 8.69 -3.93 -2.71
C ALA A 44 9.29 -3.70 -4.10
N ASP A 45 9.36 -2.44 -4.51
CA ASP A 45 9.76 -1.95 -5.82
C ASP A 45 9.02 -2.63 -7.00
N GLY A 46 7.84 -3.20 -6.72
CA GLY A 46 7.06 -3.97 -7.69
C GLY A 46 7.83 -5.14 -8.30
N GLY A 47 8.78 -5.75 -7.57
CA GLY A 47 9.63 -6.81 -8.11
C GLY A 47 10.67 -6.32 -9.11
N GLY A 48 11.03 -5.03 -9.06
CA GLY A 48 11.97 -4.38 -9.99
C GLY A 48 11.29 -3.49 -11.04
N LEU A 49 9.95 -3.43 -11.06
CA LEU A 49 9.19 -2.57 -11.97
C LEU A 49 9.23 -1.09 -11.60
N PHE A 50 9.47 -0.76 -10.33
CA PHE A 50 9.48 0.62 -9.85
C PHE A 50 10.91 1.12 -9.67
N ARG A 51 11.18 2.34 -10.15
CA ARG A 51 12.42 3.04 -9.81
C ARG A 51 12.41 3.43 -8.33
N PRO A 52 13.47 3.14 -7.57
CA PRO A 52 13.64 3.66 -6.22
C PRO A 52 13.55 5.19 -6.23
N ARG A 53 12.86 5.76 -5.24
CA ARG A 53 12.87 7.21 -5.02
C ARG A 53 13.74 7.53 -3.81
N ALA A 54 14.35 8.71 -3.80
CA ALA A 54 15.12 9.13 -2.65
C ALA A 54 14.25 9.08 -1.39
N TYR A 55 14.76 8.42 -0.34
CA TYR A 55 14.13 8.29 0.99
C TYR A 55 12.79 7.54 1.07
N THR A 56 12.26 7.05 -0.06
CA THR A 56 10.98 6.31 -0.12
C THR A 56 11.09 5.08 -1.00
N ARG A 57 10.50 3.97 -0.55
CA ARG A 57 10.40 2.73 -1.31
C ARG A 57 9.01 2.61 -1.90
N MET A 58 8.92 2.14 -3.14
CA MET A 58 7.63 2.03 -3.82
C MET A 58 7.09 0.61 -3.64
N TYR A 59 5.87 0.46 -3.14
CA TYR A 59 5.25 -0.84 -2.95
C TYR A 59 4.13 -1.07 -3.95
N ALA A 60 4.15 -2.20 -4.64
CA ALA A 60 3.02 -2.70 -5.42
C ALA A 60 2.06 -3.39 -4.46
N VAL A 61 0.80 -2.97 -4.42
CA VAL A 61 -0.16 -3.50 -3.43
C VAL A 61 -1.38 -4.11 -4.10
N ALA A 62 -1.74 -5.30 -3.63
CA ALA A 62 -3.01 -5.97 -3.93
C ALA A 62 -3.93 -5.90 -2.71
N TYR A 63 -5.19 -5.55 -2.94
CA TYR A 63 -6.16 -5.29 -1.90
C TYR A 63 -7.56 -5.70 -2.34
N GLU A 64 -8.40 -6.00 -1.36
CA GLU A 64 -9.82 -6.29 -1.56
C GLU A 64 -10.64 -5.08 -1.12
N VAL A 65 -11.67 -4.78 -1.90
CA VAL A 65 -12.66 -3.76 -1.57
C VAL A 65 -14.03 -4.38 -1.50
N GLU A 66 -14.90 -3.71 -0.78
CA GLU A 66 -16.33 -3.92 -0.83
C GLU A 66 -17.02 -2.63 -1.29
N PHE A 67 -18.23 -2.78 -1.81
CA PHE A 67 -19.04 -1.65 -2.24
C PHE A 67 -19.88 -1.20 -1.05
N ALA A 68 -19.67 0.05 -0.62
CA ALA A 68 -20.54 0.69 0.35
C ALA A 68 -21.77 1.16 -0.41
N LEU A 69 -22.88 0.43 -0.25
CA LEU A 69 -24.21 0.80 -0.73
C LEU A 69 -24.72 2.04 0.01
#